data_AF-A0A933PAT2-F1
#
_entry.id   AF-A0A933PAT2-F1
#
_cell.length_a   1.000
_cell.length_b   1.000
_cell.length_c   1.000
_cell.angle_alpha   90.00
_cell.angle_beta   90.00
_cell.angle_gamma   90.00
#
_symmetry.space_group_name_H-M   'P 1'
#
loop_
_entity.id
_entity.type
_entity.pdbx_description
1 polymer ?
#
loop_
_entity_poly.entity_id
_entity_poly.type
_entity_poly.pdbx_seq_one_letter_code
_entity_poly.pdbx_strand_id
1 'polypeptide(L)'
;METINKTLVTIGRSVGGVVGVLYQAGRDTIDMVIRNILPFMAFISVIVGIIKKTGVGDKLAHLIEPAAGSLPGLLLISVFCAIPVLSPLLGPGAVIAQIVGVLLGERIGAGNIQPQYALPALFAINPQVGCDFIPVGLALGEAEPETVEIGVPAVLFSRLVTGPLSVVIAYLASFGLYSS
;
A
#
# COMPACT_ATOMS: atom_id res chain seq x y z
N MET A 1 -29.92 -46.71 13.84
CA MET A 1 -28.67 -46.33 14.57
C MET A 1 -27.52 -46.02 13.60
N GLU A 2 -27.28 -46.82 12.56
CA GLU A 2 -26.22 -46.57 11.56
C GLU A 2 -26.30 -45.20 10.86
N THR A 3 -27.47 -44.78 10.41
CA THR A 3 -27.66 -43.50 9.70
C THR A 3 -27.30 -42.30 10.56
N ILE A 4 -27.63 -42.35 11.86
CA ILE A 4 -27.35 -41.27 12.81
C ILE A 4 -25.83 -41.17 13.06
N ASN A 5 -25.14 -42.30 13.21
CA ASN A 5 -23.68 -42.33 13.34
C ASN A 5 -22.98 -41.80 12.09
N LYS A 6 -23.47 -42.14 10.89
CA LYS A 6 -22.91 -41.67 9.62
C LYS A 6 -23.03 -40.15 9.48
N THR A 7 -24.18 -39.58 9.83
CA THR A 7 -24.41 -38.13 9.79
C THR A 7 -23.55 -37.39 10.82
N LEU A 8 -23.42 -37.91 12.04
CA LEU A 8 -22.53 -37.32 13.07
C LEU A 8 -21.06 -37.32 12.64
N VAL A 9 -20.58 -38.40 12.02
CA VAL A 9 -19.21 -38.50 11.51
C VAL A 9 -18.96 -37.53 10.35
N THR A 10 -19.92 -37.40 9.42
CA THR A 10 -19.81 -36.44 8.31
C THR A 10 -19.81 -34.99 8.80
N ILE A 11 -20.70 -34.65 9.75
CA ILE A 11 -20.73 -33.32 10.36
C ILE A 11 -19.42 -33.04 11.11
N GLY A 12 -18.96 -33.97 11.95
CA GLY A 12 -17.70 -33.83 12.69
C GLY A 12 -16.48 -33.64 11.80
N ARG A 13 -16.38 -34.38 10.68
CA ARG A 13 -15.32 -34.20 9.69
C ARG A 13 -15.40 -32.85 8.98
N SER A 14 -16.60 -32.41 8.60
CA SER A 14 -16.79 -31.12 7.93
C SER A 14 -16.45 -29.93 8.84
N VAL A 15 -16.91 -29.96 10.08
CA VAL A 15 -16.62 -28.94 11.10
C VAL A 15 -15.13 -28.94 11.43
N GLY A 16 -14.52 -30.11 11.61
CA GLY A 16 -13.08 -30.23 11.85
C GLY A 16 -12.23 -29.69 10.70
N GLY A 17 -12.67 -29.88 9.45
CA GLY A 17 -12.02 -29.32 8.27
C GLY A 17 -12.06 -27.79 8.25
N VAL A 18 -13.25 -27.19 8.46
CA VAL A 18 -13.40 -25.72 8.48
C VAL A 18 -12.61 -25.10 9.64
N VAL A 19 -12.73 -25.67 10.86
CA VAL A 19 -11.99 -25.18 12.03
C VAL A 19 -10.48 -25.32 11.82
N GLY A 20 -10.03 -26.41 11.21
CA GLY A 20 -8.62 -26.62 10.87
C GLY A 20 -8.08 -25.55 9.93
N VAL A 21 -8.81 -25.22 8.85
CA VAL A 21 -8.42 -24.18 7.90
C VAL A 21 -8.36 -22.81 8.59
N LEU A 22 -9.38 -22.46 9.38
CA LEU A 22 -9.41 -21.18 10.10
C LEU A 22 -8.27 -21.08 11.12
N TYR A 23 -7.98 -22.16 11.85
CA TYR A 23 -6.91 -22.18 12.84
C TYR A 23 -5.52 -22.10 12.19
N GLN A 24 -5.29 -22.79 11.07
CA GLN A 24 -4.03 -22.68 10.33
C GLN A 24 -3.86 -21.28 9.71
N ALA A 25 -4.90 -20.73 9.06
CA ALA A 25 -4.85 -19.37 8.54
C ALA A 25 -4.54 -18.34 9.64
N GLY A 26 -5.10 -18.52 10.84
CA GLY A 26 -4.75 -17.72 12.02
C GLY A 26 -3.29 -17.84 12.42
N ARG A 27 -2.73 -19.06 12.46
CA ARG A 27 -1.31 -19.29 12.77
C ARG A 27 -0.39 -18.68 11.74
N ASP A 28 -0.67 -18.87 10.46
CA ASP A 28 0.10 -18.32 9.35
C ASP A 28 0.09 -16.78 9.38
N THR A 29 -1.06 -16.19 9.69
CA THR A 29 -1.20 -14.74 9.87
C THR A 29 -0.32 -14.24 11.02
N ILE A 30 -0.35 -14.91 12.18
CA ILE A 30 0.49 -14.53 13.33
C ILE A 30 1.98 -14.65 13.00
N ASP A 31 2.38 -15.73 12.33
CA ASP A 31 3.77 -15.94 11.92
C ASP A 31 4.23 -14.84 10.95
N MET A 32 3.40 -14.49 9.96
CA MET A 32 3.65 -13.40 9.03
C MET A 32 3.79 -12.04 9.75
N VAL A 33 2.90 -11.74 10.70
CA VAL A 33 2.96 -10.50 11.48
C VAL A 33 4.26 -10.42 12.28
N ILE A 34 4.60 -11.48 13.01
CA ILE A 34 5.75 -11.50 13.93
C ILE A 34 7.07 -11.50 13.15
N ARG A 35 7.18 -12.30 12.10
CA ARG A 35 8.45 -12.50 11.40
C ARG A 35 8.75 -11.44 10.35
N ASN A 36 7.73 -10.82 9.77
CA ASN A 36 7.90 -9.92 8.62
C ASN A 36 7.39 -8.50 8.91
N ILE A 37 6.13 -8.36 9.35
CA ILE A 37 5.51 -7.02 9.49
C ILE A 37 6.15 -6.21 10.63
N LEU A 38 6.27 -6.79 11.83
CA LEU A 38 6.85 -6.07 12.98
C LEU A 38 8.32 -5.67 12.75
N PRO A 39 9.21 -6.55 12.23
CA PRO A 39 10.58 -6.15 11.90
C PRO A 39 10.65 -5.03 10.87
N PHE A 40 9.81 -5.06 9.84
CA PHE A 40 9.76 -4.00 8.83
C PHE A 40 9.29 -2.67 9.42
N MET A 41 8.25 -2.67 10.26
CA MET A 41 7.79 -1.48 10.98
C MET A 41 8.89 -0.89 11.88
N ALA A 42 9.66 -1.72 12.57
CA ALA A 42 10.77 -1.27 13.40
C ALA A 42 11.86 -0.59 12.55
N PHE A 43 12.20 -1.17 11.40
CA PHE A 43 13.15 -0.58 10.45
C PHE A 43 12.69 0.79 9.94
N ILE A 44 11.43 0.90 9.50
CA ILE A 44 10.87 2.19 9.05
C ILE A 44 10.87 3.21 10.20
N SER A 45 10.57 2.79 11.42
CA SER A 45 10.57 3.68 12.60
C SER A 45 11.97 4.26 12.87
N VAL A 46 13.04 3.47 12.67
CA VAL A 46 14.42 3.95 12.79
C VAL A 46 14.75 4.97 11.70
N ILE A 47 14.39 4.70 10.45
CA ILE A 47 14.58 5.64 9.34
C ILE A 47 13.87 6.96 9.63
N VAL A 48 12.59 6.91 10.02
CA VAL A 48 11.81 8.09 10.39
C VAL A 48 12.46 8.84 11.55
N GLY A 49 12.95 8.13 12.57
CA GLY A 49 13.67 8.72 13.70
C GLY A 49 14.95 9.47 13.27
N ILE A 50 15.74 8.89 12.36
CA ILE A 50 16.93 9.53 11.78
C ILE A 50 16.52 10.77 10.98
N ILE A 51 15.48 10.66 10.14
CA ILE A 51 14.96 11.76 9.32
C ILE A 51 14.52 12.94 10.20
N LYS A 52 13.79 12.67 11.29
CA LYS A 52 13.35 13.70 12.25
C LYS A 52 14.54 14.33 12.97
N LYS A 53 15.51 13.54 13.43
CA LYS A 53 16.70 14.05 14.14
C LYS A 53 17.63 14.87 13.23
N THR A 54 17.71 14.53 11.95
CA THR A 54 18.60 15.20 10.97
C THR A 54 17.97 16.44 10.35
N GLY A 55 16.65 16.65 10.48
CA GLY A 55 15.93 17.76 9.84
C GLY A 55 15.87 17.67 8.32
N VAL A 56 16.32 16.56 7.72
CA VAL A 56 16.21 16.29 6.29
C VAL A 56 14.73 16.12 5.91
N GLY A 57 13.95 15.50 6.80
CA GLY A 57 12.51 15.32 6.63
C GLY A 57 11.76 16.63 6.57
N ASP A 58 12.15 17.63 7.37
CA ASP A 58 11.50 18.94 7.37
C ASP A 58 11.77 19.72 6.09
N LYS A 59 12.97 19.59 5.53
CA LYS A 59 13.31 20.20 4.22
C LYS A 59 12.55 19.54 3.07
N LEU A 60 12.41 18.22 3.10
CA LEU A 60 11.59 17.47 2.14
C LEU A 60 10.10 17.78 2.31
N ALA A 61 9.61 17.84 3.55
CA ALA A 61 8.24 18.21 3.88
C ALA A 61 7.91 19.62 3.41
N HIS A 62 8.78 20.62 3.61
CA HIS A 62 8.55 21.97 3.10
C HIS A 62 8.52 22.05 1.56
N LEU A 63 9.17 21.12 0.87
CA LEU A 63 9.10 21.01 -0.59
C LEU A 63 7.78 20.38 -1.07
N ILE A 64 7.25 19.41 -0.30
CA ILE A 64 6.10 18.59 -0.67
C ILE A 64 4.78 19.16 -0.12
N GLU A 65 4.77 19.81 1.03
CA GLU A 65 3.59 20.41 1.68
C GLU A 65 2.76 21.32 0.77
N PRO A 66 3.37 22.24 -0.01
CA PRO A 66 2.60 23.08 -0.92
C PRO A 66 1.86 22.26 -2.00
N ALA A 67 2.44 21.13 -2.40
CA ALA A 67 1.83 20.21 -3.35
C ALA A 67 0.79 19.30 -2.67
N ALA A 68 1.04 18.85 -1.44
CA ALA A 68 0.17 17.92 -0.72
C ALA A 68 -1.14 18.56 -0.20
N GLY A 69 -1.17 19.89 -0.03
CA GLY A 69 -2.34 20.63 0.44
C GLY A 69 -3.34 21.04 -0.65
N SER A 70 -3.15 20.61 -1.90
CA SER A 70 -4.03 20.97 -3.01
C SER A 70 -4.25 19.79 -3.96
N LEU A 71 -5.42 19.72 -4.60
CA LEU A 71 -5.71 18.68 -5.59
C LEU A 71 -4.68 18.65 -6.74
N PRO A 72 -4.29 19.79 -7.37
CA PRO A 72 -3.29 19.76 -8.43
C PRO A 72 -1.93 19.23 -7.98
N GLY A 73 -1.50 19.54 -6.76
CA GLY A 73 -0.23 19.03 -6.25
C GLY A 73 -0.29 17.54 -5.89
N LEU A 74 -1.41 17.04 -5.38
CA LEU A 74 -1.63 15.61 -5.20
C LEU A 74 -1.63 14.84 -6.54
N LEU A 75 -2.15 15.43 -7.61
CA LEU A 75 -2.07 14.86 -8.95
C LEU A 75 -0.63 14.82 -9.47
N LEU A 76 0.17 15.86 -9.22
CA LEU A 76 1.59 15.86 -9.57
C LEU A 76 2.38 14.79 -8.80
N ILE A 77 2.13 14.65 -7.50
CA ILE A 77 2.73 13.59 -6.68
C ILE A 77 2.35 12.23 -7.24
N SER A 78 1.07 12.04 -7.61
CA SER A 78 0.58 10.79 -8.20
C SER A 78 1.28 10.44 -9.52
N VAL A 79 1.41 11.40 -10.43
CA VAL A 79 2.12 11.20 -11.70
C VAL A 79 3.58 10.86 -11.45
N PHE A 80 4.25 11.58 -10.54
CA PHE A 80 5.64 11.33 -10.17
C PHE A 80 5.85 9.92 -9.60
N CYS A 81 5.00 9.52 -8.66
CA CYS A 81 5.02 8.18 -8.07
C CYS A 81 4.69 7.09 -9.11
N ALA A 82 3.89 7.38 -10.14
CA ALA A 82 3.53 6.42 -11.17
C ALA A 82 4.57 6.26 -12.29
N ILE A 83 5.68 7.02 -12.31
CA ILE A 83 6.66 6.94 -13.39
C ILE A 83 7.25 5.53 -13.47
N PRO A 84 7.10 4.82 -14.62
CA PRO A 84 7.52 3.43 -14.80
C PRO A 84 9.00 3.17 -14.50
N VAL A 85 9.88 4.15 -14.74
CA VAL A 85 11.33 4.04 -14.51
C VAL A 85 11.70 4.29 -13.05
N LEU A 86 10.91 5.11 -12.36
CA LEU A 86 11.12 5.34 -10.95
C LEU A 86 10.72 4.08 -10.19
N SER A 87 9.65 3.36 -10.53
CA SER A 87 9.23 2.20 -9.73
C SER A 87 10.26 1.08 -9.52
N PRO A 88 11.08 0.64 -10.51
CA PRO A 88 12.13 -0.35 -10.29
C PRO A 88 13.35 0.20 -9.54
N LEU A 89 13.70 1.47 -9.79
CA LEU A 89 14.76 2.17 -9.04
C LEU A 89 14.32 2.45 -7.59
N LEU A 90 13.02 2.62 -7.42
CA LEU A 90 12.22 2.63 -6.23
C LEU A 90 11.76 1.20 -5.87
N GLY A 91 12.57 0.15 -6.07
CA GLY A 91 12.43 -1.06 -5.25
C GLY A 91 12.41 -0.75 -3.73
N PRO A 92 13.13 0.29 -3.26
CA PRO A 92 12.86 0.99 -2.00
C PRO A 92 11.70 2.03 -2.06
N GLY A 93 10.76 1.92 -2.98
CA GLY A 93 9.69 2.89 -3.27
C GLY A 93 8.58 2.91 -2.26
N ALA A 94 8.41 1.78 -1.59
CA ALA A 94 7.73 1.70 -0.32
C ALA A 94 8.36 2.65 0.71
N VAL A 95 9.66 2.94 0.65
CA VAL A 95 10.34 3.84 1.60
C VAL A 95 9.99 5.30 1.32
N ILE A 96 10.03 5.78 0.07
CA ILE A 96 9.64 7.17 -0.23
C ILE A 96 8.15 7.39 0.05
N ALA A 97 7.27 6.48 -0.39
CA ALA A 97 5.85 6.57 -0.04
C ALA A 97 5.61 6.52 1.46
N GLN A 98 6.31 5.66 2.19
CA GLN A 98 6.13 5.57 3.64
C GLN A 98 6.66 6.82 4.32
N ILE A 99 7.80 7.37 3.90
CA ILE A 99 8.33 8.62 4.44
C ILE A 99 7.36 9.77 4.13
N VAL A 100 6.94 9.94 2.87
CA VAL A 100 6.02 11.01 2.47
C VAL A 100 4.67 10.85 3.16
N GLY A 101 4.13 9.63 3.26
CA GLY A 101 2.89 9.33 3.97
C GLY A 101 2.96 9.60 5.47
N VAL A 102 4.08 9.25 6.12
CA VAL A 102 4.32 9.59 7.54
C VAL A 102 4.40 11.10 7.73
N LEU A 103 5.13 11.82 6.87
CA LEU A 103 5.23 13.28 6.92
C LEU A 103 3.86 13.95 6.69
N LEU A 104 3.10 13.50 5.68
CA LEU A 104 1.74 13.98 5.40
C LEU A 104 0.81 13.74 6.60
N GLY A 105 0.84 12.54 7.17
CA GLY A 105 0.06 12.19 8.36
C GLY A 105 0.42 13.06 9.56
N GLU A 106 1.71 13.34 9.79
CA GLU A 106 2.18 14.25 10.84
C GLU A 106 1.70 15.69 10.60
N ARG A 107 1.77 16.20 9.38
CA ARG A 107 1.31 17.57 9.05
C ARG A 107 -0.21 17.71 9.12
N ILE A 108 -0.97 16.65 8.77
CA ILE A 108 -2.41 16.58 8.99
C ILE A 108 -2.71 16.58 10.50
N GLY A 109 -2.01 15.74 11.28
CA GLY A 109 -2.17 15.67 12.74
C GLY A 109 -1.80 16.96 13.46
N ALA A 110 -0.86 17.74 12.92
CA ALA A 110 -0.48 19.06 13.42
C ALA A 110 -1.44 20.19 12.98
N GLY A 111 -2.42 19.92 12.11
CA GLY A 111 -3.38 20.92 11.61
C GLY A 111 -2.87 21.79 10.47
N ASN A 112 -1.70 21.52 9.91
CA ASN A 112 -1.13 22.27 8.78
C ASN A 112 -1.78 21.90 7.44
N ILE A 113 -2.31 20.68 7.33
CA ILE A 113 -3.06 20.18 6.16
C ILE A 113 -4.45 19.78 6.63
N GLN A 114 -5.48 20.18 5.86
CA GLN A 114 -6.85 19.83 6.20
C GLN A 114 -7.07 18.30 6.14
N PRO A 115 -7.74 17.68 7.13
CA PRO A 115 -7.98 16.23 7.16
C PRO A 115 -8.64 15.65 5.92
N GLN A 116 -9.45 16.44 5.20
CA GLN A 116 -10.09 16.04 3.93
C GLN A 116 -9.09 15.58 2.85
N TYR A 117 -7.81 15.98 2.95
CA TYR A 117 -6.78 15.57 2.01
C TYR A 117 -6.16 14.21 2.35
N ALA A 118 -6.46 13.60 3.50
CA ALA A 118 -5.90 12.32 3.91
C ALA A 118 -6.19 11.21 2.89
N LEU A 119 -7.46 11.09 2.45
CA LEU A 119 -7.88 10.08 1.48
C LEU A 119 -7.22 10.27 0.10
N PRO A 120 -7.30 11.45 -0.57
CA PRO A 120 -6.62 11.64 -1.85
C PRO A 120 -5.09 11.57 -1.75
N ALA A 121 -4.49 11.98 -0.62
CA ALA A 121 -3.06 11.83 -0.40
C ALA A 121 -2.62 10.37 -0.31
N LEU A 122 -3.42 9.50 0.31
CA LEU A 122 -3.16 8.06 0.33
C LEU A 122 -3.06 7.49 -1.10
N PHE A 123 -3.93 7.91 -2.00
CA PHE A 123 -3.90 7.47 -3.39
C PHE A 123 -2.79 8.16 -4.21
N ALA A 124 -2.39 9.37 -3.85
CA ALA A 124 -1.33 10.10 -4.53
C ALA A 124 0.05 9.46 -4.31
N ILE A 125 0.31 8.88 -3.12
CA ILE A 125 1.61 8.29 -2.77
C ILE A 125 1.74 6.80 -3.09
N ASN A 126 0.67 6.12 -3.50
CA ASN A 126 0.62 4.68 -3.78
C ASN A 126 0.50 4.22 -5.25
N PRO A 127 0.56 5.06 -6.32
CA PRO A 127 0.44 4.56 -7.70
C PRO A 127 1.50 3.54 -8.12
N GLN A 128 2.68 3.57 -7.50
CA GLN A 128 3.78 2.61 -7.71
C GLN A 128 3.51 1.22 -7.13
N VAL A 129 2.46 1.03 -6.32
CA VAL A 129 2.22 -0.25 -5.66
C VAL A 129 2.04 -1.36 -6.71
N GLY A 130 2.93 -2.35 -6.63
CA GLY A 130 2.98 -3.50 -7.51
C GLY A 130 3.84 -3.29 -8.76
N CYS A 131 4.23 -2.07 -9.11
CA CYS A 131 5.04 -1.79 -10.29
C CYS A 131 6.48 -2.35 -10.19
N ASP A 132 7.02 -2.43 -8.98
CA ASP A 132 8.31 -3.04 -8.62
C ASP A 132 8.23 -4.58 -8.54
N PHE A 133 7.08 -5.10 -8.10
CA PHE A 133 6.85 -6.54 -7.91
C PHE A 133 6.28 -7.26 -9.14
N ILE A 134 5.68 -6.57 -10.13
CA ILE A 134 5.15 -7.24 -11.33
C ILE A 134 6.22 -8.04 -12.09
N PRO A 135 7.42 -7.51 -12.39
CA PRO A 135 8.46 -8.28 -13.07
C PRO A 135 8.87 -9.53 -12.28
N VAL A 136 8.99 -9.40 -10.95
CA VAL A 136 9.36 -10.49 -10.04
C VAL A 136 8.23 -11.54 -9.98
N GLY A 137 6.97 -11.10 -9.87
CA GLY A 137 5.81 -11.98 -9.80
C GLY A 137 5.61 -12.79 -11.08
N LEU A 138 5.79 -12.17 -12.24
CA LEU A 138 5.72 -12.87 -13.53
C LEU A 138 6.89 -13.85 -13.70
N ALA A 139 8.10 -13.49 -13.26
CA ALA A 139 9.25 -14.39 -13.29
C ALA A 139 9.09 -15.60 -12.36
N LEU A 140 8.61 -15.39 -11.13
CA LEU A 140 8.32 -16.47 -10.16
C LEU A 140 7.18 -17.38 -10.62
N GLY A 141 6.24 -16.83 -11.41
CA GLY A 141 5.15 -17.58 -12.02
C GLY A 141 5.53 -18.34 -13.28
N GLU A 142 6.84 -18.41 -13.62
CA GLU A 142 7.35 -19.04 -14.85
C GLU A 142 6.62 -18.53 -16.12
N ALA A 143 6.25 -17.25 -16.14
CA ALA A 143 5.55 -16.66 -17.26
C ALA A 143 6.42 -16.68 -18.52
N GLU A 144 5.77 -16.89 -19.67
CA GLU A 144 6.44 -16.85 -20.97
C GLU A 144 7.10 -15.48 -21.20
N PRO A 145 8.27 -15.41 -21.90
CA PRO A 145 8.97 -14.15 -22.14
C PRO A 145 8.08 -13.07 -22.77
N GLU A 146 7.23 -13.43 -23.71
CA GLU A 146 6.27 -12.53 -24.37
C GLU A 146 5.27 -11.94 -23.36
N THR A 147 4.85 -12.73 -22.36
CA THR A 147 3.96 -12.28 -21.28
C THR A 147 4.66 -11.28 -20.37
N VAL A 148 5.95 -11.46 -20.09
CA VAL A 148 6.74 -10.52 -19.29
C VAL A 148 6.95 -9.20 -20.06
N GLU A 149 7.34 -9.29 -21.33
CA GLU A 149 7.61 -8.14 -22.20
C GLU A 149 6.38 -7.25 -22.42
N ILE A 150 5.17 -7.83 -22.47
CA ILE A 150 3.92 -7.09 -22.64
C ILE A 150 3.31 -6.72 -21.28
N GLY A 151 3.31 -7.65 -20.33
CA GLY A 151 2.64 -7.52 -19.05
C GLY A 151 3.27 -6.47 -18.14
N VAL A 152 4.62 -6.40 -18.09
CA VAL A 152 5.32 -5.40 -17.29
C VAL A 152 4.96 -3.98 -17.75
N PRO A 153 5.18 -3.58 -19.03
CA PRO A 153 4.79 -2.25 -19.49
C PRO A 153 3.29 -1.97 -19.34
N ALA A 154 2.42 -2.94 -19.62
CA ALA A 154 0.97 -2.76 -19.53
C ALA A 154 0.54 -2.33 -18.12
N VAL A 155 1.09 -2.96 -17.07
CA VAL A 155 0.78 -2.57 -15.68
C VAL A 155 1.36 -1.20 -15.36
N LEU A 156 2.61 -0.92 -15.75
CA LEU A 156 3.25 0.36 -15.48
C LEU A 156 2.49 1.54 -16.13
N PHE A 157 2.08 1.40 -17.39
CA PHE A 157 1.25 2.40 -18.08
C PHE A 157 -0.15 2.52 -17.48
N SER A 158 -0.77 1.41 -17.11
CA SER A 158 -2.07 1.42 -16.44
C SER A 158 -2.02 2.24 -15.14
N ARG A 159 -0.93 2.14 -14.36
CA ARG A 159 -0.74 2.90 -13.13
C ARG A 159 -0.54 4.40 -13.35
N LEU A 160 0.12 4.78 -14.45
CA LEU A 160 0.25 6.19 -14.84
C LEU A 160 -1.11 6.87 -15.08
N VAL A 161 -2.11 6.12 -15.53
CA VAL A 161 -3.47 6.62 -15.77
C VAL A 161 -4.36 6.47 -14.54
N THR A 162 -4.36 5.29 -13.94
CA THR A 162 -5.24 4.95 -12.81
C THR A 162 -4.83 5.64 -11.51
N GLY A 163 -3.55 5.98 -11.33
CA GLY A 163 -3.04 6.73 -10.18
C GLY A 163 -3.73 8.09 -10.05
N PRO A 164 -3.55 9.03 -10.99
CA PRO A 164 -4.20 10.34 -10.94
C PRO A 164 -5.74 10.24 -10.89
N LEU A 165 -6.32 9.28 -11.63
CA LEU A 165 -7.76 9.04 -11.59
C LEU A 165 -8.24 8.68 -10.17
N SER A 166 -7.52 7.79 -9.49
CA SER A 166 -7.85 7.39 -8.11
C SER A 166 -7.75 8.56 -7.12
N VAL A 167 -6.81 9.50 -7.33
CA VAL A 167 -6.71 10.73 -6.53
C VAL A 167 -7.94 11.61 -6.71
N VAL A 168 -8.42 11.79 -7.95
CA VAL A 168 -9.64 12.57 -8.21
C VAL A 168 -10.85 11.93 -7.55
N ILE A 169 -11.02 10.61 -7.70
CA ILE A 169 -12.12 9.86 -7.08
C ILE A 169 -12.06 10.00 -5.56
N ALA A 170 -10.89 9.83 -4.98
CA ALA A 170 -10.64 9.95 -3.55
C ALA A 170 -10.90 11.37 -3.01
N TYR A 171 -10.59 12.40 -3.79
CA TYR A 171 -10.88 13.78 -3.44
C TYR A 171 -12.39 14.05 -3.40
N LEU A 172 -13.13 13.58 -4.41
CA LEU A 172 -14.59 13.71 -4.41
C LEU A 172 -15.24 12.91 -3.28
N ALA A 173 -14.70 11.71 -2.99
CA ALA A 173 -15.15 10.87 -1.89
C ALA A 173 -14.79 11.42 -0.51
N SER A 174 -13.86 12.40 -0.41
CA SER A 174 -13.47 12.97 0.87
C SER A 174 -14.38 14.12 1.34
N PHE A 175 -15.29 14.59 0.49
CA PHE A 175 -16.30 15.57 0.87
C PHE A 175 -17.23 15.00 1.94
N GLY A 176 -17.37 15.74 3.06
CA GLY A 176 -18.23 15.36 4.17
C GLY A 176 -17.63 14.34 5.15
N LEU A 177 -16.40 13.82 4.94
CA LEU A 177 -15.78 12.88 5.87
C LEU A 177 -15.42 13.50 7.24
N TYR A 178 -15.19 14.81 7.28
CA TYR A 178 -14.72 15.53 8.46
C TYR A 178 -15.53 16.80 8.77
N SER A 179 -16.77 16.90 8.26
CA SER A 179 -17.68 17.98 8.64
C SER A 179 -18.15 17.76 10.07
N SER A 180 -17.47 18.40 11.02
CA SER A 180 -17.83 18.46 12.45
C SER A 180 -17.88 19.92 12.88
#